data_AF-A0ABD0YTX0-F1
#
_entry.id   AF-A0ABD0YTX0-F1
#
_cell.length_a   1.000
_cell.length_b   1.000
_cell.length_c   1.000
_cell.angle_alpha   90.00
_cell.angle_beta   90.00
_cell.angle_gamma   90.00
#
_symmetry.space_group_name_H-M   'P 1'
#
loop_
_entity.id
_entity.type
_entity.pdbx_description
1 polymer ?
#
loop_
_entity_poly.entity_id
_entity_poly.type
_entity_poly.pdbx_seq_one_letter_code
_entity_poly.pdbx_strand_id
1 'polypeptide(L)'
;TLQAITKAIFKGIFDSLRGTIVLFYLDRNIKERALQETPVKTESSLKKGNESSPAKQVLKSKSEPKILKRTLQCCALNGGVFWLSILLFEYCLLPAVKYVLNIVFGHSPQIGKSVWSLIHTFLNVTFGALWVVPLFFLSKVVNSLWFQDIADSAYRYSRGRPQVLSSFGKLVADALFSVLVQFLFLLQSILVSSVPVSPVGYLLSLVHMCMLYSLYAFEYKWYNMGWELHKRLNYIEANWPYFIGFGLPLAVLTGLTSSYIIRYHEFYRIVLQAIFTK
;
A
#
# COMPACT_ATOMS: atom_id res chain seq x y z
N THR A 1 12.77 2.54 -32.90
CA THR A 1 12.72 3.30 -31.63
C THR A 1 11.31 3.39 -31.07
N LEU A 2 10.33 3.95 -31.78
CA LEU A 2 8.93 4.06 -31.30
C LEU A 2 8.25 2.69 -31.09
N GLN A 3 8.37 1.76 -32.05
CA GLN A 3 7.78 0.42 -31.93
C GLN A 3 8.26 -0.35 -30.69
N ALA A 4 9.53 -0.18 -30.31
CA ALA A 4 10.11 -0.82 -29.12
C ALA A 4 9.52 -0.23 -27.83
N ILE A 5 9.37 1.10 -27.78
CA ILE A 5 8.72 1.82 -26.67
C ILE A 5 7.28 1.35 -26.52
N THR A 6 6.50 1.35 -27.61
CA THR A 6 5.11 0.90 -27.62
C THR A 6 4.99 -0.55 -27.16
N LYS A 7 5.82 -1.46 -27.68
CA LYS A 7 5.84 -2.87 -27.28
C LYS A 7 6.16 -3.04 -25.80
N ALA A 8 7.11 -2.27 -25.27
CA ALA A 8 7.47 -2.32 -23.85
C ALA A 8 6.32 -1.82 -22.95
N ILE A 9 5.63 -0.73 -23.32
CA ILE A 9 4.43 -0.23 -22.62
C ILE A 9 3.35 -1.32 -22.58
N PHE A 10 2.98 -1.89 -23.73
CA PHE A 10 1.95 -2.94 -23.79
C PHE A 10 2.32 -4.17 -22.97
N LYS A 11 3.60 -4.57 -23.00
CA LYS A 11 4.09 -5.67 -22.17
C LYS A 11 3.93 -5.35 -20.68
N GLY A 12 4.26 -4.13 -20.26
CA GLY A 12 4.06 -3.67 -18.88
C GLY A 12 2.60 -3.76 -18.45
N ILE A 13 1.68 -3.25 -19.26
CA ILE A 13 0.24 -3.30 -19.00
C ILE A 13 -0.22 -4.76 -18.82
N PHE A 14 0.16 -5.63 -19.76
CA PHE A 14 -0.25 -7.04 -19.72
C PHE A 14 0.31 -7.78 -18.51
N ASP A 15 1.59 -7.55 -18.17
CA ASP A 15 2.21 -8.17 -16.99
C ASP A 15 1.57 -7.70 -15.68
N SER A 16 1.17 -6.43 -15.59
CA SER A 16 0.45 -5.87 -14.44
C SER A 16 -0.90 -6.55 -14.22
N LEU A 17 -1.69 -6.71 -15.29
CA LEU A 17 -2.99 -7.40 -15.25
C LEU A 17 -2.83 -8.90 -14.95
N ARG A 18 -1.85 -9.56 -15.59
CA ARG A 18 -1.56 -10.97 -15.37
C ARG A 18 -1.08 -11.23 -13.94
N GLY A 19 -0.26 -10.35 -13.36
CA GLY A 19 0.20 -10.43 -11.98
C GLY A 19 -0.96 -10.49 -10.99
N THR A 20 -1.96 -9.63 -11.18
CA THR A 20 -3.20 -9.64 -10.38
C THR A 20 -3.93 -10.98 -10.48
N ILE A 21 -4.12 -11.51 -11.70
CA ILE A 21 -4.79 -12.80 -11.92
C ILE A 21 -4.02 -13.96 -11.29
N VAL A 22 -2.69 -13.99 -11.43
CA VAL A 22 -1.82 -15.02 -10.87
C VAL A 22 -1.87 -15.00 -9.35
N LEU A 23 -1.92 -13.82 -8.72
CA LEU A 23 -2.06 -13.70 -7.26
C LEU A 23 -3.36 -14.34 -6.76
N PHE A 24 -4.49 -14.06 -7.44
CA PHE A 24 -5.78 -14.69 -7.12
C PHE A 24 -5.75 -16.22 -7.28
N TYR A 25 -5.06 -16.72 -8.32
CA TYR A 25 -4.92 -18.15 -8.55
C TYR A 25 -4.01 -18.83 -7.52
N LEU A 26 -2.91 -18.18 -7.14
CA LEU A 26 -1.98 -18.68 -6.11
C LEU A 26 -2.67 -18.76 -4.75
N ASP A 27 -3.42 -17.73 -4.34
CA ASP A 27 -4.20 -17.74 -3.10
C ASP A 27 -5.21 -18.89 -3.08
N ARG A 28 -5.93 -19.09 -4.19
CA ARG A 28 -6.86 -20.22 -4.35
C ARG A 28 -6.16 -21.57 -4.19
N ASN A 29 -5.01 -21.78 -4.83
CA ASN A 29 -4.27 -23.04 -4.75
C ASN A 29 -3.66 -23.28 -3.36
N ILE A 30 -3.17 -22.25 -2.68
CA ILE A 30 -2.67 -22.34 -1.30
C ILE A 30 -3.83 -22.75 -0.37
N LYS A 31 -5.01 -22.16 -0.56
CA LYS A 31 -6.23 -22.48 0.21
C LYS A 31 -6.71 -23.91 -0.05
N GLU A 32 -6.72 -24.37 -1.30
CA GLU A 32 -7.09 -25.74 -1.67
C GLU A 32 -6.12 -26.78 -1.06
N ARG A 33 -4.81 -26.53 -1.10
CA ARG A 33 -3.81 -27.42 -0.47
C ARG A 33 -3.92 -27.43 1.05
N ALA A 34 -4.18 -26.29 1.68
CA ALA A 34 -4.37 -26.20 3.13
C ALA A 34 -5.64 -26.94 3.61
N LEU A 35 -6.68 -26.97 2.79
CA LEU A 35 -7.90 -27.76 3.07
C LEU A 35 -7.62 -29.26 2.95
N GLN A 36 -6.85 -29.68 1.94
CA GLN A 36 -6.44 -31.08 1.75
C GLN A 36 -5.50 -31.60 2.84
N GLU A 37 -4.68 -30.73 3.45
CA GLU A 37 -3.76 -31.10 4.54
C GLU A 37 -4.38 -31.14 5.94
N THR A 38 -5.69 -30.92 6.11
CA THR A 38 -6.36 -31.07 7.41
C THR A 38 -6.52 -32.57 7.74
N PRO A 39 -5.75 -33.17 8.66
CA PRO A 39 -5.87 -34.59 8.94
C PRO A 39 -7.07 -34.81 9.84
N VAL A 40 -7.95 -35.72 9.42
CA VAL A 40 -8.94 -36.39 10.27
C VAL A 40 -8.20 -36.93 11.49
N LYS A 41 -8.45 -36.33 12.67
CA LYS A 41 -7.96 -36.85 13.95
C LYS A 41 -9.01 -37.82 14.50
N THR A 42 -8.71 -39.13 14.43
CA THR A 42 -9.16 -40.10 15.43
C THR A 42 -8.09 -41.21 15.58
N GLU A 43 -7.49 -41.23 16.79
CA GLU A 43 -6.86 -42.32 17.58
C GLU A 43 -6.44 -43.63 16.86
N SER A 44 -5.23 -44.18 17.03
CA SER A 44 -4.74 -44.72 18.32
C SER A 44 -3.26 -45.17 18.26
N SER A 45 -2.71 -45.29 19.45
CA SER A 45 -1.30 -45.34 19.87
C SER A 45 -0.50 -46.63 19.60
N LEU A 46 0.84 -46.46 19.72
CA LEU A 46 1.91 -47.42 20.08
C LEU A 46 2.65 -48.16 18.94
N LYS A 47 3.91 -47.75 18.70
CA LYS A 47 5.11 -48.58 19.01
C LYS A 47 6.43 -47.80 18.83
N LYS A 48 7.33 -48.01 19.79
CA LYS A 48 8.73 -47.53 19.86
C LYS A 48 9.63 -48.25 18.86
N GLY A 49 10.68 -47.57 18.39
CA GLY A 49 11.87 -48.16 17.77
C GLY A 49 12.89 -47.08 17.40
N ASN A 50 14.05 -47.10 18.06
CA ASN A 50 15.21 -46.25 17.77
C ASN A 50 15.88 -46.68 16.45
N GLU A 51 16.29 -45.72 15.62
CA GLU A 51 17.51 -45.83 14.81
C GLU A 51 17.93 -44.46 14.21
N SER A 52 19.24 -44.27 14.13
CA SER A 52 19.98 -43.06 13.78
C SER A 52 20.07 -42.79 12.27
N SER A 53 19.78 -41.56 11.83
CA SER A 53 20.35 -40.95 10.61
C SER A 53 20.11 -39.42 10.56
N PRO A 54 21.11 -38.61 10.16
CA PRO A 54 21.03 -37.14 10.20
C PRO A 54 20.61 -36.56 8.84
N ALA A 55 19.34 -36.64 8.45
CA ALA A 55 18.84 -35.92 7.28
C ALA A 55 17.31 -35.99 7.20
N LYS A 56 16.63 -34.94 7.68
CA LYS A 56 15.28 -34.48 7.24
C LYS A 56 14.74 -33.42 8.23
N GLN A 57 15.48 -32.35 8.46
CA GLN A 57 14.85 -31.05 8.72
C GLN A 57 14.47 -30.44 7.36
N VAL A 58 13.60 -31.14 6.63
CA VAL A 58 12.80 -30.47 5.59
C VAL A 58 11.86 -29.58 6.38
N LEU A 59 12.14 -28.28 6.32
CA LEU A 59 11.26 -27.17 6.69
C LEU A 59 9.80 -27.60 6.52
N LYS A 60 9.19 -27.99 7.62
CA LYS A 60 7.76 -28.25 7.71
C LYS A 60 7.12 -26.86 7.67
N SER A 61 6.95 -26.34 6.46
CA SER A 61 6.16 -25.17 6.13
C SER A 61 4.73 -25.43 6.61
N LYS A 62 4.48 -25.13 7.87
CA LYS A 62 3.20 -25.41 8.53
C LYS A 62 2.36 -24.14 8.45
N SER A 63 1.46 -24.13 7.47
CA SER A 63 0.25 -23.30 7.37
C SER A 63 0.41 -21.76 7.40
N GLU A 64 0.69 -21.17 6.24
CA GLU A 64 0.60 -19.71 6.00
C GLU A 64 -0.84 -19.11 5.81
N PRO A 65 -1.96 -19.84 5.62
CA PRO A 65 -3.25 -19.16 5.35
C PRO A 65 -3.91 -18.57 6.60
N LYS A 66 -3.54 -19.02 7.82
CA LYS A 66 -4.10 -18.49 9.07
C LYS A 66 -3.54 -17.12 9.43
N ILE A 67 -2.27 -16.86 9.13
CA ILE A 67 -1.63 -15.57 9.39
C ILE A 67 -2.11 -14.55 8.35
N LEU A 68 -2.20 -14.96 7.07
CA LEU A 68 -2.73 -14.16 5.97
C LEU A 68 -4.14 -13.62 6.26
N LYS A 69 -5.08 -14.49 6.66
CA LYS A 69 -6.45 -14.07 7.00
C LYS A 69 -6.45 -13.11 8.20
N ARG A 70 -5.58 -13.31 9.19
CA ARG A 70 -5.48 -12.46 10.39
C ARG A 70 -4.89 -11.09 10.09
N THR A 71 -3.87 -11.02 9.23
CA THR A 71 -3.29 -9.74 8.80
C THR A 71 -4.23 -8.99 7.86
N LEU A 72 -4.89 -9.67 6.91
CA LEU A 72 -5.90 -9.03 6.05
C LEU A 72 -7.10 -8.56 6.87
N GLN A 73 -7.54 -9.34 7.86
CA GLN A 73 -8.56 -8.92 8.80
C GLN A 73 -8.09 -7.73 9.65
N CYS A 74 -6.82 -7.67 10.04
CA CYS A 74 -6.23 -6.53 10.74
C CYS A 74 -6.14 -5.29 9.85
N CYS A 75 -5.71 -5.41 8.59
CA CYS A 75 -5.68 -4.31 7.62
C CYS A 75 -7.10 -3.82 7.27
N ALA A 76 -8.06 -4.74 7.08
CA ALA A 76 -9.46 -4.40 6.86
C ALA A 76 -10.08 -3.76 8.10
N LEU A 77 -9.74 -4.20 9.31
CA LEU A 77 -10.13 -3.52 10.54
C LEU A 77 -9.45 -2.15 10.65
N ASN A 78 -8.17 -2.02 10.35
CA ASN A 78 -7.44 -0.75 10.47
C ASN A 78 -7.97 0.27 9.47
N GLY A 79 -8.17 -0.12 8.21
CA GLY A 79 -8.79 0.73 7.19
C GLY A 79 -10.26 1.01 7.48
N GLY A 80 -11.02 0.02 7.97
CA GLY A 80 -12.42 0.16 8.34
C GLY A 80 -12.64 1.06 9.56
N VAL A 81 -11.87 0.87 10.63
CA VAL A 81 -11.87 1.72 11.83
C VAL A 81 -11.44 3.13 11.47
N PHE A 82 -10.42 3.27 10.62
CA PHE A 82 -9.97 4.58 10.15
C PHE A 82 -11.07 5.30 9.35
N TRP A 83 -11.67 4.65 8.36
CA TRP A 83 -12.72 5.24 7.53
C TRP A 83 -13.98 5.55 8.35
N LEU A 84 -14.38 4.63 9.24
CA LEU A 84 -15.49 4.85 10.17
C LEU A 84 -15.19 6.01 11.13
N SER A 85 -13.96 6.16 11.61
CA SER A 85 -13.60 7.28 12.48
C SER A 85 -13.71 8.63 11.77
N ILE A 86 -13.35 8.70 10.48
CA ILE A 86 -13.54 9.91 9.65
C ILE A 86 -15.03 10.19 9.48
N LEU A 87 -15.83 9.17 9.14
CA LEU A 87 -17.28 9.36 8.96
C LEU A 87 -17.97 9.82 10.25
N LEU A 88 -17.64 9.20 11.39
CA LEU A 88 -18.17 9.61 12.69
C LEU A 88 -17.73 11.04 13.04
N PHE A 89 -16.49 11.41 12.73
CA PHE A 89 -16.00 12.76 12.96
C PHE A 89 -16.74 13.79 12.11
N GLU A 90 -16.84 13.56 10.79
CA GLU A 90 -17.43 14.51 9.84
C GLU A 90 -18.96 14.60 9.93
N TYR A 91 -19.65 13.46 10.09
CA TYR A 91 -21.12 13.39 10.01
C TYR A 91 -21.81 13.28 11.37
N CYS A 92 -21.09 12.96 12.45
CA CYS A 92 -21.69 12.90 13.78
C CYS A 92 -21.11 13.96 14.72
N LEU A 93 -19.78 13.96 14.94
CA LEU A 93 -19.15 14.85 15.92
C LEU A 93 -19.26 16.33 15.51
N LEU A 94 -18.83 16.69 14.30
CA LEU A 94 -18.89 18.07 13.83
C LEU A 94 -20.33 18.63 13.83
N PRO A 95 -21.35 17.92 13.29
CA PRO A 95 -22.73 18.40 13.35
C PRO A 95 -23.28 18.49 14.77
N ALA A 96 -22.95 17.55 15.66
CA ALA A 96 -23.39 17.59 17.06
C ALA A 96 -22.80 18.80 17.80
N VAL A 97 -21.50 19.07 17.65
CA VAL A 97 -20.85 20.24 18.24
C VAL A 97 -21.46 21.54 17.68
N LYS A 98 -21.71 21.60 16.37
CA LYS A 98 -22.38 22.75 15.74
C LYS A 98 -23.79 22.96 16.28
N TYR A 99 -24.54 21.88 16.48
CA TYR A 99 -25.89 21.93 17.03
C TYR A 99 -25.90 22.47 18.47
N VAL A 100 -25.00 21.97 19.33
CA VAL A 100 -24.84 22.48 20.71
C VAL A 100 -24.47 23.96 20.71
N LEU A 101 -23.55 24.39 19.85
CA LEU A 101 -23.18 25.81 19.75
C LEU A 101 -24.35 26.68 19.29
N ASN A 102 -25.21 26.19 18.40
CA ASN A 102 -26.42 26.91 18.00
C ASN A 102 -27.42 27.04 19.15
N ILE A 103 -27.50 26.07 20.07
CA ILE A 103 -28.34 26.18 21.27
C ILE A 103 -27.78 27.25 22.21
N VAL A 104 -26.47 27.25 22.45
CA VAL A 104 -25.81 28.17 23.41
C VAL A 104 -25.74 29.60 22.88
N PHE A 105 -25.36 29.77 21.62
CA PHE A 105 -25.10 31.08 20.99
C PHE A 105 -26.17 31.51 19.99
N GLY A 106 -27.33 30.84 19.97
CA GLY A 106 -28.41 31.13 19.02
C GLY A 106 -28.92 32.58 19.05
N HIS A 107 -28.77 33.25 20.20
CA HIS A 107 -29.13 34.65 20.40
C HIS A 107 -28.12 35.64 19.77
N SER A 108 -26.90 35.20 19.46
CA SER A 108 -25.82 36.03 18.91
C SER A 108 -25.15 35.36 17.70
N PRO A 109 -25.74 35.48 16.49
CA PRO A 109 -25.32 34.73 15.31
C PRO A 109 -23.87 35.00 14.88
N GLN A 110 -23.37 36.24 15.03
CA GLN A 110 -21.98 36.56 14.70
C GLN A 110 -21.00 35.84 15.63
N ILE A 111 -21.27 35.83 16.94
CA ILE A 111 -20.40 35.18 17.94
C ILE A 111 -20.41 33.67 17.73
N GLY A 112 -21.58 33.06 17.52
CA GLY A 112 -21.71 31.63 17.24
C GLY A 112 -20.93 31.18 16.00
N LYS A 113 -20.94 31.97 14.93
CA LYS A 113 -20.15 31.69 13.71
C LYS A 113 -18.64 31.75 13.97
N SER A 114 -18.15 32.76 14.67
CA SER A 114 -16.73 32.91 15.00
C SER A 114 -16.24 31.77 15.90
N VAL A 115 -17.00 31.43 16.93
CA VAL A 115 -16.71 30.33 17.85
C VAL A 115 -16.72 28.98 17.11
N TRP A 116 -17.72 28.75 16.24
CA TRP A 116 -17.75 27.56 15.38
C TRP A 116 -16.52 27.45 14.49
N SER A 117 -16.11 28.53 13.83
CA SER A 117 -14.93 28.51 12.95
C SER A 117 -13.66 28.09 13.70
N LEU A 118 -13.45 28.65 14.90
CA LEU A 118 -12.31 28.33 15.74
C LEU A 118 -12.34 26.87 16.22
N ILE A 119 -13.48 26.42 16.75
CA ILE A 119 -13.66 25.04 17.24
C ILE A 119 -13.52 24.04 16.09
N HIS A 120 -14.15 24.31 14.94
CA HIS A 120 -14.05 23.48 13.75
C HIS A 120 -12.59 23.34 13.29
N THR A 121 -11.84 24.44 13.26
CA THR A 121 -10.41 24.42 12.89
C THR A 121 -9.60 23.60 13.89
N PHE A 122 -9.78 23.84 15.18
CA PHE A 122 -9.05 23.12 16.23
C PHE A 122 -9.36 21.62 16.21
N LEU A 123 -10.63 21.23 16.07
CA LEU A 123 -11.05 19.84 16.00
C LEU A 123 -10.46 19.15 14.77
N ASN A 124 -10.53 19.77 13.59
CA ASN A 124 -9.97 19.20 12.35
C ASN A 124 -8.45 19.02 12.45
N VAL A 125 -7.72 20.01 12.95
CA VAL A 125 -6.26 19.94 13.11
C VAL A 125 -5.89 18.87 14.12
N THR A 126 -6.56 18.82 15.27
CA THR A 126 -6.26 17.85 16.34
C THR A 126 -6.58 16.44 15.90
N PHE A 127 -7.75 16.21 15.29
CA PHE A 127 -8.14 14.91 14.75
C PHE A 127 -7.20 14.48 13.62
N GLY A 128 -6.87 15.40 12.70
CA GLY A 128 -5.91 15.16 11.64
C GLY A 128 -4.53 14.74 12.18
N ALA A 129 -3.97 15.53 13.09
CA ALA A 129 -2.59 15.36 13.56
C ALA A 129 -2.42 14.21 14.57
N LEU A 130 -3.36 14.04 15.51
CA LEU A 130 -3.21 13.07 16.60
C LEU A 130 -3.88 11.73 16.33
N TRP A 131 -4.83 11.67 15.39
CA TRP A 131 -5.55 10.43 15.08
C TRP A 131 -5.24 9.95 13.66
N VAL A 132 -5.51 10.79 12.66
CA VAL A 132 -5.43 10.39 11.26
C VAL A 132 -3.99 10.09 10.83
N VAL A 133 -3.06 11.00 11.10
CA VAL A 133 -1.65 10.85 10.70
C VAL A 133 -0.95 9.65 11.39
N PRO A 134 -1.09 9.41 12.70
CA PRO A 134 -0.49 8.24 13.34
C PRO A 134 -1.08 6.92 12.82
N LEU A 135 -2.41 6.83 12.66
CA LEU A 135 -3.05 5.63 12.11
C LEU A 135 -2.65 5.37 10.66
N PHE A 136 -2.44 6.43 9.88
CA PHE A 136 -1.89 6.36 8.55
C PHE A 136 -0.52 5.69 8.53
N PHE A 137 0.43 6.17 9.34
CA PHE A 137 1.78 5.61 9.41
C PHE A 137 1.77 4.16 9.90
N LEU A 138 0.94 3.86 10.90
CA LEU A 138 0.81 2.49 11.41
C LEU A 138 0.29 1.54 10.32
N SER A 139 -0.75 1.95 9.59
CA SER A 139 -1.31 1.16 8.48
C SER A 139 -0.27 0.94 7.39
N LYS A 140 0.51 1.96 7.06
CA LYS A 140 1.60 1.86 6.07
C LYS A 140 2.67 0.85 6.48
N VAL A 141 3.08 0.84 7.75
CA VAL A 141 4.07 -0.11 8.28
C VAL A 141 3.51 -1.54 8.21
N VAL A 142 2.29 -1.75 8.68
CA VAL A 142 1.63 -3.09 8.66
C VAL A 142 1.47 -3.60 7.23
N ASN A 143 0.99 -2.76 6.31
CA ASN A 143 0.86 -3.10 4.90
C ASN A 143 2.23 -3.46 4.29
N SER A 144 3.26 -2.65 4.53
CA SER A 144 4.59 -2.89 3.98
C SER A 144 5.19 -4.23 4.44
N LEU A 145 5.02 -4.58 5.72
CA LEU A 145 5.45 -5.88 6.24
C LEU A 145 4.69 -7.03 5.56
N TRP A 146 3.38 -6.87 5.37
CA TRP A 146 2.56 -7.88 4.72
C TRP A 146 2.91 -8.09 3.25
N PHE A 147 3.12 -7.01 2.49
CA PHE A 147 3.55 -7.09 1.10
C PHE A 147 4.95 -7.69 0.97
N GLN A 148 5.84 -7.41 1.93
CA GLN A 148 7.14 -8.05 1.98
C GLN A 148 7.00 -9.57 2.21
N ASP A 149 6.16 -10.02 3.14
CA ASP A 149 5.91 -11.46 3.37
C ASP A 149 5.39 -12.18 2.11
N ILE A 150 4.47 -11.54 1.35
CA ILE A 150 3.98 -12.08 0.08
C ILE A 150 5.11 -12.15 -0.94
N ALA A 151 5.88 -11.08 -1.08
CA ALA A 151 6.99 -11.03 -2.01
C ALA A 151 8.06 -12.08 -1.67
N ASP A 152 8.35 -12.31 -0.39
CA ASP A 152 9.28 -13.33 0.10
C ASP A 152 8.78 -14.73 -0.27
N SER A 153 7.50 -15.00 -0.05
CA SER A 153 6.86 -16.28 -0.38
C SER A 153 6.89 -16.55 -1.88
N ALA A 154 6.54 -15.55 -2.70
CA ALA A 154 6.60 -15.64 -4.16
C ALA A 154 8.05 -15.76 -4.68
N TYR A 155 9.00 -15.08 -4.04
CA TYR A 155 10.42 -15.17 -4.38
C TYR A 155 10.98 -16.56 -4.06
N ARG A 156 10.65 -17.13 -2.88
CA ARG A 156 11.01 -18.49 -2.49
C ARG A 156 10.50 -19.54 -3.45
N TYR A 157 9.28 -19.38 -3.95
CA TYR A 157 8.69 -20.28 -4.92
C TYR A 157 9.35 -20.18 -6.31
N SER A 158 9.76 -18.98 -6.74
CA SER A 158 10.22 -18.73 -8.11
C SER A 158 11.74 -18.70 -8.31
N ARG A 159 12.50 -18.26 -7.30
CA ARG A 159 13.94 -17.94 -7.39
C ARG A 159 14.79 -18.49 -6.25
N GLY A 160 14.17 -19.06 -5.20
CA GLY A 160 14.89 -19.59 -4.04
C GLY A 160 15.00 -18.59 -2.89
N ARG A 161 16.05 -18.67 -2.06
CA ARG A 161 16.12 -17.89 -0.81
C ARG A 161 16.40 -16.40 -1.06
N PRO A 162 15.68 -15.47 -0.40
CA PRO A 162 15.96 -14.03 -0.48
C PRO A 162 17.40 -13.70 -0.09
N GLN A 163 17.99 -12.74 -0.80
CA GLN A 163 19.31 -12.17 -0.49
C GLN A 163 19.11 -10.96 0.41
N VAL A 164 19.45 -11.08 1.70
CA VAL A 164 19.36 -9.96 2.65
C VAL A 164 20.62 -9.11 2.54
N LEU A 165 20.47 -7.78 2.54
CA LEU A 165 21.62 -6.87 2.63
C LEU A 165 22.42 -7.19 3.91
N SER A 166 23.74 -7.27 3.78
CA SER A 166 24.62 -7.78 4.85
C SER A 166 24.75 -6.87 6.08
N SER A 167 24.31 -5.61 5.98
CA SER A 167 24.46 -4.62 7.05
C SER A 167 23.14 -3.91 7.34
N PHE A 168 22.74 -3.88 8.61
CA PHE A 168 21.56 -3.16 9.10
C PHE A 168 21.61 -1.67 8.75
N GLY A 169 22.79 -1.04 8.84
CA GLY A 169 22.96 0.37 8.48
C GLY A 169 22.68 0.64 7.01
N LYS A 170 23.08 -0.28 6.11
CA LYS A 170 22.75 -0.20 4.68
C LYS A 170 21.27 -0.34 4.42
N LEU A 171 20.59 -1.24 5.15
CA LEU A 171 19.15 -1.48 5.05
C LEU A 171 18.36 -0.24 5.47
N VAL A 172 18.73 0.39 6.59
CA VAL A 172 18.11 1.64 7.05
C VAL A 172 18.36 2.78 6.05
N ALA A 173 19.59 2.93 5.56
CA ALA A 173 19.91 3.95 4.56
C ALA A 173 19.09 3.75 3.27
N ASP A 174 19.03 2.51 2.74
CA ASP A 174 18.25 2.17 1.55
C ASP A 174 16.76 2.49 1.73
N ALA A 175 16.19 2.17 2.89
CA ALA A 175 14.81 2.49 3.21
C ALA A 175 14.55 4.00 3.26
N LEU A 176 15.42 4.77 3.93
CA LEU A 176 15.31 6.23 4.01
C LEU A 176 15.42 6.90 2.64
N PHE A 177 16.41 6.49 1.84
CA PHE A 177 16.57 7.01 0.48
C PHE A 177 15.40 6.61 -0.42
N SER A 178 14.84 5.39 -0.27
CA SER A 178 13.68 5.01 -1.04
C SER A 178 12.46 5.86 -0.69
N VAL A 179 12.20 6.10 0.61
CA VAL A 179 11.12 7.01 1.05
C VAL A 179 11.33 8.42 0.50
N LEU A 180 12.57 8.93 0.51
CA LEU A 180 12.90 10.24 -0.04
C LEU A 180 12.61 10.30 -1.55
N VAL A 181 13.03 9.30 -2.33
CA VAL A 181 12.77 9.25 -3.77
C VAL A 181 11.27 9.16 -4.06
N GLN A 182 10.54 8.35 -3.31
CA GLN A 182 9.07 8.23 -3.43
C GLN A 182 8.38 9.58 -3.15
N PHE A 183 8.85 10.32 -2.13
CA PHE A 183 8.38 11.68 -1.85
C PHE A 183 8.70 12.65 -2.99
N LEU A 184 9.90 12.59 -3.57
CA LEU A 184 10.28 13.44 -4.71
C LEU A 184 9.42 13.17 -5.95
N PHE A 185 9.13 11.90 -6.27
CA PHE A 185 8.22 11.54 -7.37
C PHE A 185 6.81 12.10 -7.16
N LEU A 186 6.31 12.05 -5.92
CA LEU A 186 5.01 12.61 -5.57
C LEU A 186 5.02 14.14 -5.73
N LEU A 187 6.05 14.81 -5.20
CA LEU A 187 6.20 16.26 -5.30
C LEU A 187 6.30 16.71 -6.76
N GLN A 188 7.09 16.02 -7.59
CA GLN A 188 7.20 16.27 -9.02
C GLN A 188 5.86 16.13 -9.73
N SER A 189 5.07 15.10 -9.41
CA SER A 189 3.75 14.90 -10.00
C SER A 189 2.79 16.07 -9.67
N ILE A 190 2.82 16.58 -8.44
CA ILE A 190 2.02 17.75 -8.01
C ILE A 190 2.48 19.02 -8.74
N LEU A 191 3.78 19.29 -8.77
CA LEU A 191 4.34 20.48 -9.43
C LEU A 191 4.01 20.50 -10.93
N VAL A 192 4.16 19.37 -11.59
CA VAL A 192 3.85 19.19 -13.01
C VAL A 192 2.36 19.35 -13.29
N SER A 193 1.49 18.90 -12.38
CA SER A 193 0.03 19.09 -12.53
C SER A 193 -0.40 20.56 -12.47
N SER A 194 0.47 21.44 -11.95
CA SER A 194 0.23 22.89 -11.88
C SER A 194 0.62 23.64 -13.17
N VAL A 195 1.10 22.94 -14.20
CA VAL A 195 1.48 23.54 -15.49
C VAL A 195 0.23 24.02 -16.26
N PRO A 196 0.18 25.26 -16.77
CA PRO A 196 -1.03 25.83 -17.42
C PRO A 196 -1.50 25.10 -18.67
N VAL A 197 -0.62 24.33 -19.32
CA VAL A 197 -0.94 23.54 -20.51
C VAL A 197 -1.65 22.24 -20.09
N SER A 198 -2.97 22.34 -19.93
CA SER A 198 -3.83 21.33 -19.30
C SER A 198 -3.60 19.86 -19.73
N PRO A 199 -3.46 19.52 -21.03
CA PRO A 199 -3.19 18.13 -21.43
C PRO A 199 -1.78 17.64 -21.04
N VAL A 200 -0.78 18.52 -21.14
CA VAL A 200 0.63 18.17 -20.90
C VAL A 200 0.89 17.95 -19.42
N GLY A 201 0.36 18.84 -18.55
CA GLY A 201 0.48 18.70 -17.10
C GLY A 201 -0.16 17.41 -16.59
N TYR A 202 -1.34 17.05 -17.10
CA TYR A 202 -2.01 15.80 -16.74
C TYR A 202 -1.22 14.56 -17.19
N LEU A 203 -0.77 14.52 -18.46
CA LEU A 203 -0.02 13.38 -18.98
C LEU A 203 1.30 13.18 -18.25
N LEU A 204 2.02 14.27 -17.96
CA LEU A 204 3.30 14.19 -17.28
C LEU A 204 3.12 13.82 -15.80
N SER A 205 2.05 14.29 -15.13
CA SER A 205 1.68 13.84 -13.78
C SER A 205 1.33 12.34 -13.76
N LEU A 206 0.60 11.85 -14.77
CA LEU A 206 0.25 10.44 -14.94
C LEU A 206 1.51 9.58 -15.12
N VAL A 207 2.48 10.03 -15.92
CA VAL A 207 3.76 9.33 -16.10
C VAL A 207 4.50 9.17 -14.76
N HIS A 208 4.60 10.23 -13.96
CA HIS A 208 5.23 10.15 -12.64
C HIS A 208 4.50 9.17 -11.71
N MET A 209 3.17 9.16 -11.73
CA MET A 209 2.37 8.22 -10.95
C MET A 209 2.56 6.77 -11.40
N CYS A 210 2.61 6.50 -12.70
CA CYS A 210 2.89 5.16 -13.23
C CYS A 210 4.26 4.65 -12.77
N MET A 211 5.28 5.51 -12.83
CA MET A 211 6.64 5.18 -12.41
C MET A 211 6.72 4.94 -10.90
N LEU A 212 6.05 5.77 -10.09
CA LEU A 212 5.98 5.62 -8.64
C LEU A 212 5.30 4.29 -8.25
N TYR A 213 4.19 3.95 -8.89
CA TYR A 213 3.47 2.71 -8.59
C TYR A 213 4.24 1.47 -9.03
N SER A 214 4.92 1.54 -10.16
CA SER A 214 5.89 0.52 -10.56
C SER A 214 7.01 0.36 -9.53
N LEU A 215 7.59 1.46 -9.04
CA LEU A 215 8.61 1.40 -8.00
C LEU A 215 8.08 0.71 -6.75
N TYR A 216 6.87 1.04 -6.28
CA TYR A 216 6.25 0.38 -5.13
C TYR A 216 6.06 -1.13 -5.32
N ALA A 217 5.55 -1.56 -6.48
CA ALA A 217 5.29 -2.97 -6.73
C ALA A 217 6.58 -3.79 -6.84
N PHE A 218 7.61 -3.25 -7.50
CA PHE A 218 8.86 -3.97 -7.74
C PHE A 218 9.87 -3.85 -6.59
N GLU A 219 9.73 -2.87 -5.70
CA GLU A 219 10.60 -2.68 -4.54
C GLU A 219 10.75 -3.95 -3.70
N TYR A 220 9.64 -4.60 -3.33
CA TYR A 220 9.67 -5.83 -2.53
C TYR A 220 10.44 -6.96 -3.22
N LYS A 221 10.26 -7.10 -4.54
CA LYS A 221 10.99 -8.09 -5.35
C LYS A 221 12.49 -7.78 -5.40
N TRP A 222 12.85 -6.52 -5.61
CA TRP A 222 14.25 -6.11 -5.69
C TRP A 222 14.96 -6.13 -4.34
N TYR A 223 14.21 -5.86 -3.28
CA TYR A 223 14.66 -6.06 -1.90
C TYR A 223 15.07 -7.52 -1.69
N ASN A 224 14.25 -8.49 -2.15
CA ASN A 224 14.58 -9.92 -2.09
C ASN A 224 15.75 -10.35 -2.98
N MET A 225 16.07 -9.55 -3.99
CA MET A 225 17.27 -9.73 -4.82
C MET A 225 18.51 -9.09 -4.21
N GLY A 226 18.40 -8.40 -3.06
CA GLY A 226 19.49 -7.66 -2.44
C GLY A 226 19.94 -6.44 -3.26
N TRP A 227 19.06 -5.89 -4.10
CA TRP A 227 19.41 -4.71 -4.91
C TRP A 227 19.34 -3.45 -4.05
N GLU A 228 20.38 -2.64 -4.04
CA GLU A 228 20.37 -1.30 -3.47
C GLU A 228 19.58 -0.32 -4.37
N LEU A 229 19.09 0.77 -3.78
CA LEU A 229 18.24 1.77 -4.44
C LEU A 229 18.83 2.28 -5.75
N HIS A 230 20.12 2.61 -5.80
CA HIS A 230 20.77 3.10 -7.01
C HIS A 230 20.61 2.11 -8.18
N LYS A 231 20.74 0.81 -7.91
CA LYS A 231 20.53 -0.22 -8.93
C LYS A 231 19.06 -0.31 -9.37
N ARG A 232 18.11 -0.14 -8.44
CA ARG A 232 16.66 -0.13 -8.73
C ARG A 232 16.32 1.05 -9.65
N LEU A 233 16.83 2.24 -9.35
CA LEU A 233 16.58 3.46 -10.15
C LEU A 233 17.21 3.36 -11.53
N ASN A 234 18.48 2.95 -11.64
CA ASN A 234 19.14 2.76 -12.92
C ASN A 234 18.38 1.74 -13.80
N TYR A 235 17.82 0.69 -13.18
CA TYR A 235 17.04 -0.31 -13.90
C TYR A 235 15.69 0.24 -14.38
N ILE A 236 15.01 1.04 -13.56
CA ILE A 236 13.78 1.74 -13.94
C ILE A 236 14.03 2.71 -15.09
N GLU A 237 15.08 3.53 -14.98
CA GLU A 237 15.44 4.51 -16.00
C GLU A 237 15.78 3.84 -17.34
N ALA A 238 16.57 2.76 -17.31
CA ALA A 238 16.91 2.00 -18.52
C ALA A 238 15.71 1.31 -19.18
N ASN A 239 14.63 1.05 -18.45
CA ASN A 239 13.45 0.33 -18.94
C ASN A 239 12.14 1.12 -18.74
N TRP A 240 12.22 2.45 -18.73
CA TRP A 240 11.11 3.35 -18.40
C TRP A 240 9.79 3.04 -19.13
N PRO A 241 9.75 2.65 -20.43
CA PRO A 241 8.46 2.44 -21.10
C PRO A 241 7.70 1.26 -20.50
N TYR A 242 8.40 0.22 -20.07
CA TYR A 242 7.79 -0.93 -19.42
C TYR A 242 7.14 -0.53 -18.09
N PHE A 243 7.84 0.28 -17.28
CA PHE A 243 7.34 0.71 -15.97
C PHE A 243 6.21 1.72 -16.05
N ILE A 244 6.19 2.58 -17.08
CA ILE A 244 5.00 3.38 -17.38
C ILE A 244 3.81 2.47 -17.68
N GLY A 245 3.98 1.50 -18.58
CA GLY A 245 2.93 0.56 -18.93
C GLY A 245 2.43 -0.27 -17.73
N PHE A 246 3.35 -0.76 -16.90
CA PHE A 246 3.02 -1.58 -15.74
C PHE A 246 2.22 -0.82 -14.67
N GLY A 247 2.60 0.43 -14.40
CA GLY A 247 1.91 1.27 -13.41
C GLY A 247 0.60 1.87 -13.92
N LEU A 248 0.40 1.95 -15.24
CA LEU A 248 -0.74 2.64 -15.86
C LEU A 248 -2.11 2.16 -15.39
N PRO A 249 -2.42 0.84 -15.33
CA PRO A 249 -3.73 0.38 -14.86
C PRO A 249 -4.06 0.88 -13.46
N LEU A 250 -3.09 0.82 -12.54
CA LEU A 250 -3.27 1.28 -11.16
C LEU A 250 -3.32 2.81 -11.06
N ALA A 251 -2.51 3.52 -11.85
CA ALA A 251 -2.52 4.98 -11.94
C ALA A 251 -3.87 5.51 -12.42
N VAL A 252 -4.44 4.90 -13.46
CA VAL A 252 -5.78 5.25 -13.95
C VAL A 252 -6.84 4.89 -12.92
N LEU A 253 -6.81 3.67 -12.35
CA LEU A 253 -7.80 3.24 -11.36
C LEU A 253 -7.84 4.18 -10.14
N THR A 254 -6.69 4.52 -9.59
CA THR A 254 -6.59 5.45 -8.45
C THR A 254 -6.97 6.89 -8.85
N GLY A 255 -6.64 7.32 -10.08
CA GLY A 255 -7.06 8.62 -10.60
C GLY A 255 -8.57 8.78 -10.75
N LEU A 256 -9.29 7.71 -11.13
CA LEU A 256 -10.75 7.73 -11.30
C LEU A 256 -11.52 7.95 -9.98
N THR A 257 -10.95 7.52 -8.84
CA THR A 257 -11.58 7.68 -7.51
C THR A 257 -11.64 9.14 -7.02
N SER A 258 -10.96 10.06 -7.71
CA SER A 258 -10.87 11.47 -7.32
C SER A 258 -12.16 12.29 -7.51
N SER A 259 -13.20 11.74 -8.15
CA SER A 259 -14.30 12.57 -8.67
C SER A 259 -15.44 12.88 -7.69
N TYR A 260 -15.66 12.09 -6.63
CA TYR A 260 -16.91 12.22 -5.84
C TYR A 260 -16.78 12.48 -4.33
N ILE A 261 -15.66 12.16 -3.67
CA ILE A 261 -15.57 12.27 -2.19
C ILE A 261 -14.45 13.21 -1.72
N ILE A 262 -13.45 13.51 -2.57
CA ILE A 262 -12.19 14.11 -2.12
C ILE A 262 -11.90 15.43 -2.83
N ARG A 263 -12.87 16.34 -2.82
CA ARG A 263 -12.69 17.71 -3.35
C ARG A 263 -12.56 18.77 -2.24
N TYR A 264 -12.83 18.39 -0.98
CA TYR A 264 -12.80 19.33 0.15
C TYR A 264 -11.50 19.32 0.95
N HIS A 265 -10.57 18.39 0.67
CA HIS A 265 -9.34 18.29 1.44
C HIS A 265 -8.23 17.58 0.64
N GLU A 266 -7.47 18.37 -0.12
CA GLU A 266 -6.30 17.93 -0.90
C GLU A 266 -5.30 17.13 -0.04
N PHE A 267 -5.19 17.48 1.24
CA PHE A 267 -4.40 16.77 2.25
C PHE A 267 -4.90 15.34 2.49
N TYR A 268 -6.21 15.15 2.66
CA TYR A 268 -6.79 13.81 2.84
C TYR A 268 -6.77 13.02 1.52
N ARG A 269 -6.73 13.67 0.36
CA ARG A 269 -6.48 13.00 -0.94
C ARG A 269 -5.10 12.37 -1.00
N ILE A 270 -4.07 13.12 -0.62
CA ILE A 270 -2.68 12.65 -0.60
C ILE A 270 -2.52 11.54 0.45
N VAL A 271 -3.12 11.72 1.63
CA VAL A 271 -3.14 10.69 2.68
C VAL A 271 -3.88 9.44 2.21
N LEU A 272 -5.09 9.55 1.64
CA LEU A 272 -5.87 8.40 1.14
C LEU A 272 -5.18 7.71 -0.05
N GLN A 273 -4.61 8.45 -1.00
CA GLN A 273 -3.79 7.87 -2.07
C GLN A 273 -2.57 7.13 -1.51
N ALA A 274 -1.92 7.68 -0.47
CA ALA A 274 -0.83 7.00 0.20
C ALA A 274 -1.28 5.81 1.09
N ILE A 275 -2.54 5.77 1.57
CA ILE A 275 -3.15 4.64 2.32
C ILE A 275 -3.43 3.49 1.37
N PHE A 276 -4.01 3.80 0.21
CA PHE A 276 -4.47 2.79 -0.75
C PHE A 276 -3.40 2.37 -1.75
N THR A 277 -2.20 3.00 -1.72
CA THR A 277 -1.13 2.72 -2.70
C THR A 277 0.23 2.37 -2.08
N LYS A 278 0.22 1.71 -0.93
CA LYS A 278 1.13 0.60 -0.66
C LYS A 278 0.31 -0.54 -0.08
#